data_AF-A0A0Q4ENM4-F1
#
_entry.id   AF-A0A0Q4ENM4-F1
#
_cell.length_a   1.000
_cell.length_b   1.000
_cell.length_c   1.000
_cell.angle_alpha   90.00
_cell.angle_beta   90.00
_cell.angle_gamma   90.00
#
_symmetry.space_group_name_H-M   'P 1'
#
loop_
_entity.id
_entity.type
_entity.pdbx_description
1 polymer ?
#
loop_
_entity_poly.entity_id
_entity_poly.type
_entity_poly.pdbx_seq_one_letter_code
_entity_poly.pdbx_strand_id
1 'polypeptide(L)' 'MPDHLKARKLHLNEIIVVLGGIKKLNARANKDTKVATLTIDAIKAEIDFIDLKLKRKSG' A
#
# COMPACT_ATOMS: atom_id res chain seq x y z
N MET A 1 20.49 9.15 -1.40
CA MET A 1 19.13 9.26 -0.79
C MET A 1 17.99 8.50 -1.53
N PRO A 2 18.18 7.33 -2.17
CA PRO A 2 17.09 6.38 -2.49
C PRO A 2 16.51 5.67 -1.27
N ASP A 3 17.23 5.67 -0.15
CA ASP A 3 16.96 4.77 0.98
C ASP A 3 15.67 5.13 1.72
N HIS A 4 15.30 6.41 1.80
CA HIS A 4 14.02 6.83 2.38
C HIS A 4 12.82 6.39 1.52
N LEU A 5 12.95 6.38 0.19
CA LEU A 5 11.89 5.90 -0.71
C LEU A 5 11.75 4.39 -0.62
N LYS A 6 12.86 3.66 -0.52
CA LYS A 6 12.86 2.20 -0.29
C LYS A 6 12.23 1.85 1.06
N ALA A 7 12.58 2.57 2.12
CA ALA A 7 11.99 2.40 3.45
C ALA A 7 10.49 2.71 3.45
N ARG A 8 10.06 3.79 2.80
CA ARG A 8 8.64 4.14 2.63
C ARG A 8 7.88 3.03 1.89
N LYS A 9 8.42 2.53 0.77
CA LYS A 9 7.81 1.43 0.01
C LYS A 9 7.66 0.16 0.85
N LEU A 10 8.70 -0.20 1.62
CA LEU A 10 8.65 -1.36 2.52
C LEU A 10 7.54 -1.21 3.57
N HIS A 11 7.47 -0.05 4.23
CA HIS A 11 6.47 0.20 5.25
C HIS A 11 5.03 0.16 4.70
N LEU A 12 4.80 0.70 3.50
CA LEU A 12 3.50 0.63 2.83
C LEU A 12 3.10 -0.79 2.44
N ASN A 13 4.06 -1.63 2.03
CA ASN A 13 3.83 -3.05 1.76
C ASN A 13 3.38 -3.80 3.03
N GLU A 14 4.01 -3.54 4.17
CA GLU A 14 3.61 -4.12 5.46
C GLU A 14 2.18 -3.71 5.84
N ILE A 15 1.83 -2.43 5.64
CA ILE A 15 0.49 -1.91 5.91
C ILE A 15 -0.57 -2.58 5.01
N ILE A 16 -0.27 -2.82 3.71
CA ILE A 16 -1.18 -3.53 2.80
C ILE A 16 -1.47 -4.96 3.29
N VAL A 17 -0.46 -5.67 3.79
CA VAL A 17 -0.64 -7.05 4.29
C VAL A 17 -1.62 -7.07 5.47
N VAL A 18 -1.45 -6.15 6.42
CA VAL A 18 -2.34 -6.03 7.58
C VAL A 18 -3.76 -5.63 7.15
N LEU A 19 -3.89 -4.63 6.28
CA LEU A 19 -5.19 -4.18 5.76
C LEU A 19 -5.91 -5.28 4.95
N GLY A 20 -5.17 -6.10 4.19
CA GLY A 20 -5.73 -7.24 3.48
C GLY A 20 -6.35 -8.27 4.43
N GLY A 21 -5.68 -8.54 5.55
CA GLY A 21 -6.20 -9.38 6.63
C GLY A 21 -7.48 -8.80 7.26
N ILE A 22 -7.46 -7.51 7.60
CA ILE A 22 -8.62 -6.80 8.18
C ILE A 22 -9.80 -6.79 7.20
N LYS A 23 -9.55 -6.51 5.91
CA LYS A 23 -10.59 -6.53 4.87
C LYS A 23 -11.24 -7.92 4.75
N LYS A 24 -10.45 -8.99 4.81
CA LYS A 24 -10.94 -10.38 4.80
C LYS A 24 -11.82 -10.69 6.01
N LEU A 25 -11.40 -10.25 7.20
CA LEU A 25 -12.17 -10.42 8.44
C LEU A 25 -13.48 -9.62 8.39
N ASN A 26 -13.44 -8.38 7.91
CA ASN A 26 -14.64 -7.53 7.77
C ASN A 26 -15.62 -8.08 6.73
N ALA A 27 -15.13 -8.64 5.61
CA ALA A 27 -15.96 -9.32 4.63
C ALA A 27 -16.66 -10.56 5.22
N ARG A 28 -15.95 -11.36 6.04
CA ARG A 28 -16.55 -12.49 6.76
C ARG A 28 -17.61 -12.06 7.77
N ALA A 29 -17.45 -10.87 8.35
CA ALA A 29 -18.41 -10.28 9.29
C ALA A 29 -19.57 -9.52 8.59
N ASN A 30 -19.67 -9.57 7.26
CA ASN A 30 -20.63 -8.80 6.45
C ASN A 30 -20.65 -7.29 6.78
N LYS A 31 -19.49 -6.74 7.16
CA LYS A 31 -19.31 -5.31 7.43
C LYS A 31 -18.93 -4.59 6.13
N ASP A 32 -19.31 -3.32 6.03
CA ASP A 32 -18.88 -2.50 4.89
C ASP A 32 -17.35 -2.46 4.79
N THR A 33 -16.83 -2.74 3.59
CA THR A 33 -15.40 -2.81 3.28
C THR A 33 -14.95 -1.71 2.32
N LYS A 34 -15.84 -0.77 1.97
CA LYS A 34 -15.56 0.29 1.00
C LYS A 34 -14.37 1.15 1.41
N VAL A 35 -14.34 1.61 2.66
CA VAL A 35 -13.21 2.41 3.21
C VAL A 35 -11.91 1.63 3.14
N ALA A 36 -11.90 0.37 3.59
CA ALA A 36 -10.70 -0.47 3.56
C ALA A 36 -10.19 -0.71 2.13
N THR A 37 -11.09 -0.85 1.16
CA THR A 37 -10.73 -1.01 -0.26
C THR A 37 -10.10 0.27 -0.80
N LEU A 38 -10.71 1.44 -0.56
CA LEU A 38 -10.15 2.73 -0.98
C LEU A 38 -8.79 3.01 -0.34
N THR A 39 -8.60 2.65 0.92
CA THR A 39 -7.30 2.76 1.59
C THR A 39 -6.24 1.87 0.93
N ILE A 40 -6.58 0.63 0.60
CA ILE A 40 -5.66 -0.28 -0.11
C ILE A 40 -5.29 0.29 -1.49
N ASP A 41 -6.27 0.82 -2.23
CA ASP A 41 -6.03 1.37 -3.57
C ASP A 41 -5.17 2.63 -3.52
N ALA A 42 -5.37 3.51 -2.52
CA ALA A 42 -4.51 4.67 -2.29
C ALA A 42 -3.06 4.28 -1.98
N ILE A 43 -2.85 3.24 -1.15
CA ILE A 43 -1.49 2.78 -0.82
C ILE A 43 -0.81 2.18 -2.04
N LYS A 44 -1.52 1.41 -2.87
CA LYS A 44 -0.98 0.89 -4.15
C LYS A 44 -0.53 2.02 -5.08
N ALA A 45 -1.35 3.06 -5.22
CA ALA A 45 -1.00 4.22 -6.04
C ALA A 45 0.27 4.94 -5.52
N GLU A 46 0.46 5.03 -4.20
CA GLU A 46 1.69 5.58 -3.62
C GLU A 46 2.91 4.69 -3.91
N ILE A 47 2.76 3.37 -3.84
CA ILE A 47 3.83 2.42 -4.19
C ILE A 47 4.24 2.56 -5.65
N ASP A 48 3.27 2.61 -6.58
CA ASP A 48 3.52 2.80 -8.01
C ASP A 48 4.26 4.12 -8.28
N PHE A 49 3.87 5.19 -7.58
CA PHE A 49 4.54 6.48 -7.66
C PHE A 49 5.99 6.44 -7.15
N ILE A 50 6.24 5.71 -6.04
CA ILE A 50 7.59 5.50 -5.52
C ILE A 50 8.46 4.74 -6.54
N ASP A 51 7.90 3.72 -7.20
CA ASP A 51 8.61 2.95 -8.22
C ASP A 51 8.98 3.78 -9.45
N LEU A 52 8.07 4.65 -9.90
CA LEU A 52 8.38 5.62 -10.95
C LEU A 52 9.51 6.58 -10.54
N LYS A 53 9.53 7.05 -9.28
CA LYS A 53 10.60 7.91 -8.76
C LYS A 53 11.93 7.19 -8.65
N LEU A 54 11.95 5.93 -8.22
CA LEU A 54 13.18 5.13 -8.12
C LEU A 54 13.74 4.82 -9.52
N LYS A 55 12.88 4.47 -10.49
CA LYS A 55 13.28 4.22 -11.88
C LYS A 55 13.90 5.45 -12.54
N ARG A 56 13.31 6.64 -12.33
CA ARG A 56 13.84 7.93 -12.85
C ARG A 56 15.19 8.34 -12.26
N LYS A 57 15.54 7.87 -11.05
CA LYS A 57 16.83 8.17 -10.41
C LYS A 57 17.94 7.18 -10.79
N SER A 58 17.61 6.10 -11.49
CA SER A 58 18.55 5.05 -11.89
C SER A 58 19.15 5.26 -13.29
N GLY A 59 18.83 6.37 -13.96
CA GLY A 59 19.35 6.77 -15.27
C GLY A 59 20.11 8.08 -15.20
#